data_AF-A0A9W8Y945-F1
#
_entry.id   AF-A0A9W8Y945-F1
#
_cell.length_a   1.000
_cell.length_b   1.000
_cell.length_c   1.000
_cell.angle_alpha   90.00
_cell.angle_beta   90.00
_cell.angle_gamma   90.00
#
_symmetry.space_group_name_H-M   'P 1'
#
loop_
_entity.id
_entity.type
_entity.pdbx_description
1 polymer ?
#
loop_
_entity_poly.entity_id
_entity_poly.type
_entity_poly.pdbx_seq_one_letter_code
_entity_poly.pdbx_strand_id
1 'polypeptide(L)'
;MFHINVHLAIMDIFRPFIAPEQQHGFRSYLPQGASPTSIFAASVKQLKSLIFEYTSQHPPTHYNQLFPDSIIYAVNAVLKDKLDPSQRFYFFYYIHLGQKFMSMGGGRAVNGTMQALLALAHDRGAITSAEAVKFTEKFRVDEECAGGGESRHGEVEGAGGKEGRGENGWAVDMDLAIADTKAAAVDLLVTRFEEITLFNEFTEGIV
;
A
#
# COMPACT_ATOMS: atom_id res chain seq x y z
N MET A 1 16.56 8.05 4.82
CA MET A 1 15.34 8.89 4.70
C MET A 1 15.33 9.88 3.55
N PHE A 2 16.22 10.89 3.49
CA PHE A 2 16.17 11.89 2.42
C PHE A 2 16.14 11.28 1.01
N HIS A 3 17.04 10.32 0.73
CA HIS A 3 17.06 9.61 -0.56
C HIS A 3 15.77 8.83 -0.85
N ILE A 4 15.12 8.25 0.17
CA ILE A 4 13.82 7.57 0.00
C ILE A 4 12.80 8.58 -0.51
N ASN A 5 12.66 9.72 0.18
CA ASN A 5 11.71 10.78 -0.20
C ASN A 5 11.97 11.33 -1.62
N VAL A 6 13.25 11.49 -1.99
CA VAL A 6 13.61 11.90 -3.36
C VAL A 6 13.07 10.92 -4.39
N HIS A 7 13.22 9.61 -4.18
CA HIS A 7 12.70 8.61 -5.10
C HIS A 7 11.17 8.53 -5.11
N LEU A 8 10.49 8.80 -3.99
CA LEU A 8 9.02 8.94 -3.99
C LEU A 8 8.57 10.12 -4.87
N ALA A 9 9.21 11.29 -4.72
CA ALA A 9 8.91 12.45 -5.55
C ALA A 9 9.18 12.21 -7.04
N ILE A 10 10.29 11.53 -7.38
CA ILE A 10 10.56 11.14 -8.77
C ILE A 10 9.47 10.21 -9.29
N MET A 11 9.04 9.23 -8.48
CA MET A 11 7.97 8.33 -8.89
C MET A 11 6.68 9.10 -9.21
N ASP A 12 6.28 10.08 -8.41
CA ASP A 12 5.08 10.89 -8.68
C ASP A 12 5.20 11.76 -9.92
N ILE A 13 6.34 12.43 -10.10
CA ILE A 13 6.58 13.28 -11.27
C ILE A 13 6.46 12.46 -12.56
N PHE A 14 7.00 11.24 -12.58
CA PHE A 14 7.05 10.43 -13.79
C PHE A 14 5.86 9.47 -13.96
N ARG A 15 5.06 9.19 -12.92
CA ARG A 15 3.94 8.24 -12.98
C ARG A 15 2.93 8.56 -14.11
N PRO A 16 2.50 9.81 -14.32
CA PRO A 16 1.55 10.17 -15.38
C PRO A 16 2.14 10.05 -16.80
N PHE A 17 3.42 9.73 -16.95
CA PHE A 17 4.10 9.67 -18.25
C PHE A 17 4.57 8.25 -18.59
N ILE A 18 4.16 7.24 -17.83
CA ILE A 18 4.50 5.84 -18.09
C ILE A 18 3.63 5.25 -19.22
N ALA A 19 2.39 5.71 -19.39
CA ALA A 19 1.53 5.28 -20.47
C ALA A 19 2.06 5.79 -21.83
N PRO A 20 2.18 4.94 -22.86
CA PRO A 20 2.75 5.34 -24.17
C PRO A 20 2.05 6.55 -24.81
N GLU A 21 0.74 6.66 -24.58
CA GLU A 21 -0.11 7.75 -25.08
C GLU A 21 0.20 9.10 -24.42
N GLN A 22 0.87 9.11 -23.27
CA GLN A 22 1.17 10.30 -22.48
C GLN A 22 2.63 10.77 -22.60
N GLN A 23 3.45 10.13 -23.44
CA GLN A 23 4.88 10.43 -23.59
C GLN A 23 5.20 11.62 -24.54
N HIS A 24 4.27 12.55 -24.72
CA HIS A 24 4.50 13.71 -25.59
C HIS A 24 5.53 14.68 -24.98
N GLY A 25 6.60 15.00 -25.72
CA GLY A 25 7.55 16.07 -25.36
C GLY A 25 8.87 15.65 -24.70
N PHE A 26 9.05 14.39 -24.29
CA PHE A 26 10.28 13.96 -23.56
C PHE A 26 11.50 13.70 -24.45
N ARG A 27 11.34 13.57 -25.77
CA ARG A 27 12.45 13.23 -26.68
C ARG A 27 13.48 14.36 -26.86
N SER A 28 13.15 15.62 -26.56
CA SER A 28 14.05 16.76 -26.79
C SER A 28 14.95 17.11 -25.61
N TYR A 29 14.61 16.70 -24.38
CA TYR A 29 15.31 17.13 -23.16
C TYR A 29 15.99 16.00 -22.38
N LEU A 30 15.69 14.74 -22.70
CA LEU A 30 16.28 13.59 -22.03
C LEU A 30 17.56 13.13 -22.75
N PRO A 31 18.60 12.72 -21.99
CA PRO A 31 19.77 12.04 -22.56
C PRO A 31 19.34 10.83 -23.41
N GLN A 32 20.14 10.51 -24.42
CA GLN A 32 19.89 9.36 -25.31
C GLN A 32 19.65 8.07 -24.49
N GLY A 33 18.45 7.49 -24.61
CA GLY A 33 18.07 6.26 -23.90
C GLY A 33 17.31 6.46 -22.58
N ALA A 34 17.19 7.70 -22.07
CA ALA A 34 16.32 8.00 -20.94
C ALA A 34 14.87 8.21 -21.40
N SER A 35 13.94 7.56 -20.71
CA SER A 35 12.48 7.70 -20.88
C SER A 35 11.82 7.83 -19.50
N PRO A 36 10.60 8.40 -19.39
CA PRO A 36 9.85 8.37 -18.14
C PRO A 36 9.76 6.98 -17.51
N THR A 37 9.53 5.97 -18.34
CA THR A 37 9.48 4.56 -17.91
C THR A 37 10.81 4.08 -17.32
N SER A 38 11.94 4.38 -17.96
CA SER A 38 13.26 3.95 -17.47
C SER A 38 13.67 4.71 -16.19
N ILE A 39 13.31 5.99 -16.06
CA ILE A 39 13.57 6.80 -14.86
C ILE A 39 12.74 6.29 -13.68
N PHE A 40 11.45 6.01 -13.92
CA PHE A 40 10.57 5.42 -12.91
C PHE A 40 11.08 4.04 -12.47
N ALA A 41 11.43 3.16 -13.41
CA ALA A 41 11.98 1.84 -13.12
C ALA A 41 13.30 1.91 -12.32
N ALA A 42 14.19 2.84 -12.67
CA ALA A 42 15.42 3.08 -11.93
C ALA A 42 15.12 3.54 -10.49
N SER A 43 14.14 4.42 -10.30
CA SER A 43 13.73 4.89 -8.97
C SER A 43 13.10 3.78 -8.14
N VAL A 44 12.27 2.93 -8.72
CA VAL A 44 11.74 1.73 -8.03
C VAL A 44 12.88 0.84 -7.56
N LYS A 45 13.86 0.55 -8.44
CA LYS A 45 15.02 -0.27 -8.07
C LYS A 45 15.81 0.34 -6.90
N GLN A 46 16.10 1.64 -6.96
CA GLN A 46 16.82 2.34 -5.88
C GLN A 46 15.99 2.37 -4.59
N LEU A 47 14.69 2.61 -4.68
CA LEU A 47 13.78 2.64 -3.53
C LEU A 47 13.77 1.29 -2.81
N LYS A 48 13.69 0.15 -3.54
CA LYS A 48 13.76 -1.19 -2.94
C LYS A 48 15.03 -1.35 -2.09
N SER A 49 16.20 -1.01 -2.66
CA SER A 49 17.49 -1.10 -1.96
C SER A 49 17.59 -0.14 -0.77
N LEU A 50 17.11 1.11 -0.91
CA LEU A 50 17.15 2.11 0.16
C LEU A 50 16.26 1.74 1.34
N ILE A 51 15.07 1.20 1.11
CA ILE A 51 14.19 0.72 2.18
C ILE A 51 14.87 -0.45 2.91
N PHE A 52 15.44 -1.39 2.16
CA PHE A 52 16.15 -2.53 2.75
C PHE A 52 17.33 -2.08 3.64
N GLU A 53 18.21 -1.24 3.10
CA GLU A 53 19.38 -0.74 3.83
C GLU A 53 18.99 0.10 5.05
N TYR A 54 17.99 0.97 4.89
CA TYR A 54 17.57 1.83 5.98
C TYR A 54 16.97 1.02 7.15
N THR A 55 16.19 -0.01 6.85
CA THR A 55 15.55 -0.84 7.88
C THR A 55 16.47 -1.89 8.49
N SER A 56 17.56 -2.25 7.80
CA SER A 56 18.61 -3.13 8.36
C SER A 56 19.51 -2.38 9.34
N GLN A 57 19.77 -1.10 9.09
CA GLN A 57 20.65 -0.27 9.91
C GLN A 57 19.94 0.46 11.05
N HIS A 58 18.63 0.71 10.94
CA HIS A 58 17.90 1.54 11.89
C HIS A 58 16.67 0.81 12.46
N PRO A 59 16.49 0.81 13.80
CA PRO A 59 15.29 0.25 14.41
C PRO A 59 14.06 1.14 14.12
N PRO A 60 12.83 0.60 14.26
CA PRO A 60 11.61 1.34 13.95
C PRO A 60 11.48 2.71 14.62
N THR A 61 12.03 2.88 15.82
CA THR A 61 12.02 4.16 16.57
C THR A 61 12.67 5.34 15.84
N HIS A 62 13.46 5.09 14.80
CA HIS A 62 14.12 6.12 13.99
C HIS A 62 13.32 6.48 12.72
N TYR A 63 12.23 5.77 12.45
CA TYR A 63 11.43 5.98 11.26
C TYR A 63 10.61 7.25 11.44
N ASN A 64 10.60 8.10 10.41
CA ASN A 64 9.80 9.31 10.42
C ASN A 64 8.36 9.02 9.99
N GLN A 65 7.48 10.01 10.14
CA GLN A 65 6.07 9.92 9.78
C GLN A 65 5.81 9.68 8.28
N LEU A 66 6.81 9.95 7.41
CA LEU A 66 6.71 9.75 5.95
C LEU A 66 7.13 8.34 5.51
N PHE A 67 7.70 7.55 6.41
CA PHE A 67 8.16 6.21 6.06
C PHE A 67 7.04 5.27 5.55
N PRO A 68 5.82 5.29 6.12
CA PRO A 68 4.71 4.51 5.58
C PRO A 68 4.41 4.78 4.10
N ASP A 69 4.61 6.01 3.62
CA ASP A 69 4.40 6.34 2.20
C ASP A 69 5.36 5.52 1.31
N SER A 70 6.59 5.30 1.76
CA SER A 70 7.55 4.48 1.01
C SER A 70 7.08 3.03 0.84
N ILE A 71 6.35 2.48 1.81
CA ILE A 71 5.76 1.15 1.75
C ILE A 71 4.66 1.12 0.68
N ILE A 72 3.77 2.12 0.67
CA ILE A 72 2.69 2.23 -0.33
C ILE A 72 3.29 2.23 -1.74
N TYR A 73 4.31 3.06 -1.99
CA TYR A 73 4.93 3.18 -3.31
C TYR A 73 5.66 1.91 -3.73
N ALA A 74 6.41 1.30 -2.81
CA ALA A 74 7.16 0.09 -3.09
C ALA A 74 6.22 -1.10 -3.37
N VAL A 75 5.12 -1.23 -2.62
CA VAL A 75 4.11 -2.27 -2.88
C VAL A 75 3.43 -2.04 -4.23
N ASN A 76 2.99 -0.82 -4.56
CA ASN A 76 2.40 -0.53 -5.87
C ASN A 76 3.33 -0.93 -7.02
N ALA A 77 4.62 -0.57 -6.91
CA ALA A 77 5.61 -0.90 -7.92
C ALA A 77 5.86 -2.41 -8.05
N VAL A 78 5.92 -3.12 -6.92
CA VAL A 78 6.07 -4.58 -6.89
C VAL A 78 4.86 -5.29 -7.48
N LEU A 79 3.65 -4.89 -7.10
CA LEU A 79 2.41 -5.49 -7.61
C LEU A 79 2.18 -5.22 -9.11
N LYS A 80 2.79 -4.17 -9.65
CA LYS A 80 2.73 -3.85 -11.08
C LYS A 80 3.61 -4.78 -11.93
N ASP A 81 4.76 -5.21 -11.41
CA ASP A 81 5.69 -6.10 -12.11
C ASP A 81 5.35 -7.58 -11.84
N LYS A 82 4.36 -8.09 -12.56
CA LYS A 82 3.88 -9.49 -12.42
C LYS A 82 4.88 -10.55 -12.89
N LEU A 83 5.93 -10.15 -13.62
CA LEU A 83 6.94 -11.06 -14.13
C LEU A 83 8.14 -11.20 -13.20
N ASP A 84 8.26 -10.33 -12.19
CA ASP A 84 9.32 -10.40 -11.19
C ASP A 84 9.13 -11.62 -10.28
N PRO A 85 10.00 -12.65 -10.31
CA PRO A 85 9.88 -13.82 -9.44
C PRO A 85 10.00 -13.47 -7.96
N SER A 86 10.61 -12.32 -7.65
CA SER A 86 10.77 -11.82 -6.29
C SER A 86 9.58 -10.98 -5.81
N GLN A 87 8.55 -10.79 -6.64
CA GLN A 87 7.37 -9.97 -6.34
C GLN A 87 6.77 -10.33 -4.97
N ARG A 88 6.45 -11.61 -4.77
CA ARG A 88 5.82 -12.09 -3.53
C ARG A 88 6.71 -11.88 -2.31
N PHE A 89 8.01 -12.11 -2.44
CA PHE A 89 8.98 -11.89 -1.37
C PHE A 89 9.00 -10.43 -0.91
N TYR A 90 9.16 -9.49 -1.86
CA TYR A 90 9.18 -8.07 -1.55
C TYR A 90 7.84 -7.58 -1.01
N PHE A 91 6.72 -8.06 -1.56
CA PHE A 91 5.40 -7.75 -1.06
C PHE A 91 5.27 -8.10 0.43
N PHE A 92 5.51 -9.35 0.80
CA PHE A 92 5.42 -9.74 2.21
C PHE A 92 6.43 -9.02 3.09
N TYR A 93 7.65 -8.78 2.61
CA TYR A 93 8.64 -7.99 3.34
C TYR A 93 8.10 -6.59 3.70
N TYR A 94 7.45 -5.90 2.76
CA TYR A 94 6.87 -4.58 3.00
C TYR A 94 5.67 -4.59 3.94
N ILE A 95 4.79 -5.59 3.85
CA ILE A 95 3.66 -5.69 4.79
C ILE A 95 4.19 -5.95 6.21
N HIS A 96 5.17 -6.86 6.38
CA HIS A 96 5.80 -7.11 7.70
C HIS A 96 6.46 -5.84 8.27
N LEU A 97 7.10 -5.07 7.40
CA LEU A 97 7.70 -3.80 7.76
C LEU A 97 6.66 -2.77 8.21
N GLY A 98 5.49 -2.73 7.56
CA GLY A 98 4.36 -1.90 7.97
C GLY A 98 3.83 -2.27 9.36
N GLN A 99 3.78 -3.56 9.72
CA GLN A 99 3.33 -3.98 11.07
C GLN A 99 4.25 -3.44 12.17
N LYS A 100 5.57 -3.42 11.93
CA LYS A 100 6.53 -2.84 12.89
C LYS A 100 6.26 -1.35 13.18
N PHE A 101 5.54 -0.66 12.29
CA PHE A 101 5.16 0.73 12.46
C PHE A 101 3.84 0.89 13.25
N MET A 102 3.00 -0.14 13.32
CA MET A 102 1.73 -0.09 14.06
C MET A 102 1.91 0.11 15.56
N SER A 103 3.01 -0.41 16.12
CA SER A 103 3.36 -0.25 17.54
C SER A 103 3.76 1.19 17.92
N MET A 104 3.89 2.09 16.95
CA MET A 104 4.32 3.48 17.14
C MET A 104 3.17 4.47 16.87
N GLY A 105 2.20 4.56 17.78
CA GLY A 105 1.28 5.71 17.92
C GLY A 105 0.33 6.05 16.76
N GLY A 106 0.36 5.31 15.64
CA GLY A 106 -0.45 5.52 14.43
C GLY A 106 -1.23 4.28 13.97
N GLY A 107 -1.45 3.32 14.87
CA GLY A 107 -1.91 1.97 14.57
C GLY A 107 -3.10 1.89 13.61
N ARG A 108 -4.16 2.71 13.81
CA ARG A 108 -5.36 2.68 12.96
C ARG A 108 -5.09 3.03 11.49
N ALA A 109 -4.33 4.10 11.22
CA ALA A 109 -4.06 4.53 9.85
C ALA A 109 -3.16 3.52 9.12
N VAL A 110 -2.20 2.96 9.84
CA VAL A 110 -1.29 1.94 9.33
C VAL A 110 -2.04 0.64 9.07
N ASN A 111 -2.95 0.24 9.96
CA ASN A 111 -3.79 -0.95 9.80
C ASN A 111 -4.68 -0.84 8.56
N GLY A 112 -5.40 0.28 8.41
CA GLY A 112 -6.20 0.54 7.20
C GLY A 112 -5.36 0.51 5.93
N THR A 113 -4.14 1.09 5.96
CA THR A 113 -3.21 1.01 4.82
C THR A 113 -2.81 -0.44 4.52
N MET A 114 -2.46 -1.24 5.52
CA MET A 114 -2.05 -2.63 5.30
C MET A 114 -3.20 -3.48 4.75
N GLN A 115 -4.43 -3.31 5.27
CA GLN A 115 -5.62 -3.97 4.74
C GLN A 115 -5.88 -3.57 3.28
N ALA A 116 -5.80 -2.27 2.97
CA ALA A 116 -5.95 -1.78 1.61
C ALA A 116 -4.88 -2.36 0.65
N LEU A 117 -3.61 -2.46 1.10
CA LEU A 117 -2.54 -3.07 0.31
C LEU A 117 -2.73 -4.58 0.11
N LEU A 118 -3.30 -5.28 1.09
CA LEU A 118 -3.65 -6.70 0.97
C LEU A 118 -4.80 -6.92 -0.03
N ALA A 119 -5.86 -6.09 0.02
CA ALA A 119 -6.92 -6.12 -0.99
C ALA A 119 -6.36 -5.86 -2.39
N LEU A 120 -5.50 -4.86 -2.53
CA LEU A 120 -4.86 -4.54 -3.79
C LEU A 120 -4.01 -5.71 -4.32
N ALA A 121 -3.27 -6.38 -3.44
CA ALA A 121 -2.47 -7.54 -3.82
C ALA A 121 -3.34 -8.74 -4.23
N HIS A 122 -4.44 -8.98 -3.53
CA HIS A 122 -5.42 -10.00 -3.88
C HIS A 122 -6.04 -9.74 -5.26
N ASP A 123 -6.56 -8.53 -5.49
CA ASP A 123 -7.22 -8.18 -6.75
C ASP A 123 -6.24 -8.20 -7.94
N ARG A 124 -4.94 -7.97 -7.70
CA ARG A 124 -3.89 -8.12 -8.73
C ARG A 124 -3.41 -9.57 -8.91
N GLY A 125 -3.91 -10.51 -8.11
CA GLY A 125 -3.56 -11.94 -8.14
C GLY A 125 -2.22 -12.29 -7.49
N ALA A 126 -1.65 -11.37 -6.70
CA ALA A 126 -0.34 -11.56 -6.06
C ALA A 126 -0.42 -12.44 -4.80
N ILE A 127 -1.59 -12.52 -4.17
CA ILE A 127 -1.88 -13.38 -3.00
C ILE A 127 -3.29 -13.99 -3.09
N THR A 128 -3.56 -15.04 -2.33
CA THR A 128 -4.91 -15.63 -2.20
C THR A 128 -5.71 -15.02 -1.04
N SER A 129 -7.03 -15.26 -0.98
CA SER A 129 -7.88 -14.83 0.15
C SER A 129 -7.41 -15.41 1.48
N ALA A 130 -7.05 -16.70 1.51
CA ALA A 130 -6.52 -17.35 2.71
C ALA A 130 -5.19 -16.72 3.18
N GLU A 131 -4.31 -16.32 2.26
CA GLU A 131 -3.08 -15.60 2.59
C GLU A 131 -3.35 -14.21 3.17
N ALA A 132 -4.34 -13.51 2.62
CA ALA A 132 -4.78 -12.21 3.10
C ALA A 132 -5.34 -12.31 4.55
N VAL A 133 -6.17 -13.32 4.82
CA VAL A 133 -6.74 -13.60 6.16
C VAL A 133 -5.66 -13.97 7.18
N LYS A 134 -4.76 -14.88 6.83
CA LYS A 134 -3.66 -15.30 7.71
C LYS A 134 -2.75 -14.14 8.12
N PHE A 135 -2.62 -13.14 7.23
CA PHE A 135 -1.85 -11.95 7.54
C PHE A 135 -2.56 -11.07 8.58
N THR A 136 -3.90 -11.05 8.59
CA THR A 136 -4.70 -10.30 9.57
C THR A 136 -4.83 -10.91 10.95
N GLU A 137 -4.77 -12.23 11.08
CA GLU A 137 -4.74 -12.87 12.41
C GLU A 137 -3.56 -12.36 13.24
N LYS A 138 -2.42 -12.11 12.59
CA LYS A 138 -1.26 -11.49 13.24
C LYS A 138 -1.49 -10.03 13.65
N PHE A 139 -2.31 -9.27 12.91
CA PHE A 139 -2.65 -7.89 13.28
C PHE A 139 -3.51 -7.81 14.55
N ARG A 140 -4.48 -8.73 14.70
CA ARG A 140 -5.38 -8.77 15.86
C ARG A 140 -4.67 -9.12 17.17
N VAL A 141 -3.73 -10.06 17.13
CA VAL A 141 -2.96 -10.49 18.31
C VAL A 141 -2.09 -9.35 18.87
N ASP A 142 -1.47 -8.54 18.01
CA ASP A 142 -0.63 -7.43 18.44
C ASP A 142 -1.44 -6.24 19.02
N GLU A 143 -2.66 -5.98 18.53
CA GLU A 143 -3.58 -4.98 19.10
C GLU A 143 -4.10 -5.39 20.49
N GLU A 144 -4.42 -6.67 20.70
CA GLU A 144 -4.85 -7.20 22.00
C GLU A 144 -3.72 -7.15 23.05
N CYS A 145 -2.48 -7.42 22.66
CA CYS A 145 -1.31 -7.31 23.54
C CYS A 145 -0.92 -5.86 23.88
N ALA A 146 -1.28 -4.87 23.05
CA ALA A 146 -0.96 -3.46 23.25
C ALA A 146 -1.87 -2.72 24.25
N GLY A 147 -2.81 -3.41 24.90
CA GLY A 147 -3.74 -2.82 25.86
C GLY A 147 -4.98 -2.27 25.18
N GLY A 148 -6.01 -3.11 25.14
CA GLY A 148 -7.29 -2.91 24.46
C GLY A 148 -7.89 -1.51 24.57
N GLY A 149 -7.99 -0.84 23.43
CA GLY A 149 -9.12 0.04 23.16
C GLY A 149 -10.25 -0.81 22.61
N GLU A 150 -11.32 -0.97 23.39
CA GLU A 150 -12.55 -1.67 22.97
C GLU A 150 -12.92 -1.29 21.53
N SER A 151 -12.95 -2.29 20.64
CA SER A 151 -13.71 -2.22 19.39
C SER A 151 -15.18 -2.04 19.76
N ARG A 152 -15.60 -0.80 19.98
CA ARG A 152 -17.02 -0.44 19.90
C ARG A 152 -17.40 -0.51 18.44
N HIS A 153 -17.87 -1.68 18.02
CA HIS A 153 -18.96 -1.76 17.06
C HIS A 153 -20.17 -1.05 17.68
N GLY A 154 -20.15 0.28 17.64
CA GLY A 154 -21.29 1.10 17.95
C GLY A 154 -22.11 1.24 16.68
N GLU A 155 -23.24 0.54 16.61
CA GLU A 155 -24.36 0.98 15.80
C GLU A 155 -24.66 2.44 16.17
N VAL A 156 -24.27 3.37 15.30
CA VAL A 156 -24.77 4.74 15.36
C VAL A 156 -26.10 4.75 14.61
N GLU A 157 -27.13 4.21 15.24
CA GLU A 157 -28.49 4.62 14.95
C GLU A 157 -28.72 5.99 15.59
N GLY A 158 -28.89 7.02 14.75
CA GLY A 158 -29.37 8.32 15.18
C GLY A 158 -28.50 9.50 14.79
N ALA A 159 -28.48 9.83 13.49
CA ALA A 159 -28.60 11.20 12.99
C ALA A 159 -28.34 11.23 11.47
N GLY A 160 -29.39 11.49 10.69
CA GLY A 160 -29.32 12.15 9.38
C GLY A 160 -28.43 11.55 8.28
N GLY A 161 -29.04 10.76 7.39
CA GLY A 161 -28.65 10.69 5.97
C GLY A 161 -27.33 9.98 5.66
N LYS A 162 -27.43 8.78 5.07
CA LYS A 162 -26.34 8.02 4.43
C LYS A 162 -25.73 8.70 3.17
N GLU A 163 -25.89 10.01 3.01
CA GLU A 163 -25.39 10.79 1.84
C GLU A 163 -24.24 11.75 2.19
N GLY A 164 -23.66 11.64 3.39
CA GLY A 164 -22.61 12.54 3.88
C GLY A 164 -21.23 11.92 4.14
N ARG A 165 -20.99 10.63 3.84
CA ARG A 165 -19.64 10.04 3.97
C ARG A 165 -18.82 10.32 2.70
N GLY A 166 -18.63 11.60 2.42
CA GLY A 166 -17.83 12.07 1.30
C GLY A 166 -16.33 12.12 1.61
N GLU A 167 -15.54 11.45 0.76
CA GLU A 167 -14.41 12.06 0.03
C GLU A 167 -13.01 12.27 0.70
N ASN A 168 -12.63 11.65 1.83
CA ASN A 168 -11.40 12.05 2.55
C ASN A 168 -10.34 10.95 2.90
N GLY A 169 -10.31 9.78 2.24
CA GLY A 169 -9.22 8.81 2.43
C GLY A 169 -7.96 9.15 1.60
N TRP A 170 -6.75 8.81 2.07
CA TRP A 170 -5.54 8.93 1.24
C TRP A 170 -5.49 7.80 0.19
N ALA A 171 -4.83 8.07 -0.94
CA ALA A 171 -4.68 7.09 -2.00
C ALA A 171 -3.70 5.98 -1.60
N VAL A 172 -4.11 4.73 -1.82
CA VAL A 172 -3.27 3.54 -1.63
C VAL A 172 -3.00 2.85 -2.96
N ASP A 173 -3.95 2.81 -3.90
CA ASP A 173 -3.63 2.45 -5.30
C ASP A 173 -3.13 3.68 -6.06
N MET A 174 -1.81 3.84 -6.06
CA MET A 174 -1.16 5.00 -6.65
C MET A 174 -1.20 4.99 -8.18
N ASP A 175 -1.42 3.84 -8.82
CA ASP A 175 -1.60 3.77 -10.27
C ASP A 175 -3.01 4.23 -10.66
N LEU A 176 -4.04 3.80 -9.89
CA LEU A 176 -5.42 4.23 -10.11
C LEU A 176 -5.65 5.70 -9.75
N ALA A 177 -4.94 6.22 -8.75
CA ALA A 177 -5.08 7.60 -8.28
C ALA A 177 -4.85 8.67 -9.35
N ILE A 178 -4.16 8.34 -10.46
CA ILE A 178 -3.98 9.25 -11.59
C ILE A 178 -5.30 9.52 -12.31
N ALA A 179 -6.16 8.50 -12.41
CA ALA A 179 -7.42 8.54 -13.14
C ALA A 179 -8.62 8.73 -12.22
N ASP A 180 -8.61 8.09 -11.05
CA ASP A 180 -9.69 8.12 -10.08
C ASP A 180 -9.13 8.07 -8.65
N THR A 181 -8.99 9.23 -8.05
CA THR A 181 -8.51 9.37 -6.66
C THR A 181 -9.47 8.78 -5.64
N LYS A 182 -10.78 8.76 -5.94
CA LYS A 182 -11.79 8.21 -5.03
C LYS A 182 -11.67 6.69 -4.99
N ALA A 183 -11.65 6.05 -6.15
CA ALA A 183 -11.49 4.60 -6.26
C ALA A 183 -10.15 4.09 -5.70
N ALA A 184 -9.11 4.92 -5.70
CA ALA A 184 -7.80 4.61 -5.14
C ALA A 184 -7.70 4.75 -3.60
N ALA A 185 -8.73 5.27 -2.95
CA ALA A 185 -8.67 5.64 -1.54
C ALA A 185 -8.65 4.43 -0.59
N VAL A 186 -7.96 4.61 0.55
CA VAL A 186 -7.83 3.60 1.62
C VAL A 186 -9.19 3.05 2.06
N ASP A 187 -10.21 3.89 2.24
CA ASP A 187 -11.51 3.47 2.78
C ASP A 187 -12.20 2.44 1.88
N LEU A 188 -12.21 2.66 0.56
CA LEU A 188 -12.81 1.72 -0.39
C LEU A 188 -12.04 0.40 -0.46
N LEU A 189 -10.70 0.48 -0.41
CA LEU A 189 -9.85 -0.72 -0.43
C LEU A 189 -9.93 -1.50 0.89
N VAL A 190 -10.19 -0.85 2.02
CA VAL A 190 -10.49 -1.53 3.30
C VAL A 190 -11.84 -2.24 3.22
N THR A 191 -12.89 -1.61 2.71
CA THR A 191 -14.17 -2.30 2.48
C THR A 191 -14.01 -3.48 1.53
N ARG A 192 -13.21 -3.32 0.46
CA ARG A 192 -12.87 -4.41 -0.46
C ARG A 192 -12.15 -5.56 0.24
N PHE A 193 -11.25 -5.23 1.17
CA PHE A 193 -10.58 -6.22 2.00
C PHE A 193 -11.55 -7.02 2.89
N GLU A 194 -12.50 -6.34 3.53
CA GLU A 194 -13.54 -6.98 4.37
C GLU A 194 -14.34 -8.01 3.56
N GLU A 195 -14.74 -7.67 2.34
CA GLU A 195 -15.41 -8.62 1.43
C GLU A 195 -14.55 -9.86 1.17
N ILE A 196 -13.27 -9.69 0.85
CA ILE A 196 -12.34 -10.80 0.59
C ILE A 196 -12.27 -11.75 1.79
N THR A 197 -12.19 -11.20 3.00
CA THR A 197 -12.13 -12.00 4.23
C THR A 197 -13.44 -12.72 4.53
N LEU A 198 -14.58 -12.04 4.34
CA LEU A 198 -15.91 -12.60 4.58
C LEU A 198 -16.19 -13.79 3.65
N PHE A 199 -15.87 -13.65 2.35
CA PHE A 199 -16.05 -14.75 1.39
C PHE A 199 -15.19 -15.97 1.73
N ASN A 200 -13.96 -15.76 2.23
CA ASN A 200 -13.10 -16.88 2.63
C ASN A 200 -13.73 -17.69 3.78
N GLU A 201 -14.27 -17.02 4.80
CA GLU A 201 -14.92 -17.65 5.96
C GLU A 201 -16.09 -18.58 5.56
N PHE A 202 -16.86 -18.21 4.53
CA PHE A 202 -17.97 -19.04 4.03
C PHE A 202 -17.54 -20.19 3.12
N THR A 203 -16.28 -20.21 2.66
CA THR A 203 -15.75 -21.27 1.78
C THR A 203 -14.89 -22.30 2.51
N GLU A 204 -14.47 -22.02 3.75
CA GLU A 204 -13.78 -22.96 4.64
C GLU A 204 -14.76 -23.99 5.24
N GLY A 205 -15.28 -24.88 4.39
CA GLY A 205 -16.22 -25.92 4.82
C GLY A 205 -16.88 -26.71 3.68
N ILE A 206 -16.60 -26.34 2.43
CA ILE A 206 -17.10 -27.04 1.23
C ILE A 206 -15.89 -27.60 0.46
N VAL A 207 -15.29 -28.66 1.00
CA VAL A 207 -14.41 -29.59 0.26
C VAL A 207 -14.71 -31.01 0.72
#